data_AF-A0A0M8KNK8-F1
#
_entry.id   AF-A0A0M8KNK8-F1
#
_cell.length_a   1.000
_cell.length_b   1.000
_cell.length_c   1.000
_cell.angle_alpha   90.00
_cell.angle_beta   90.00
_cell.angle_gamma   90.00
#
_symmetry.space_group_name_H-M   'P 1'
#
loop_
_entity.id
_entity.type
_entity.pdbx_description
1 polymer ?
#
loop_
_entity_poly.entity_id
_entity_poly.type
_entity_poly.pdbx_seq_one_letter_code
_entity_poly.pdbx_strand_id
1 'polypeptide(L)'
;MLGIPLPMMILALIIAALLGVQLATALEQSTTSASHMTGASVDSGSGTGKNSAGLTVVTEPSLGTEVQRLVDTGTIQPMTSFDAAQCQQEQGITESILIMEEVSWGGEDTTGWLLVHGPVDRETLRANGGIISATVVLPTCGTGAHDEDPGQDRLWAGHVMIGPL
;
A
#
# COMPACT_ATOMS: atom_id res chain seq x y z
N MET A 1 16.06 31.72 -40.96
CA MET A 1 16.10 30.26 -41.06
C MET A 1 16.90 29.74 -39.88
N LEU A 2 16.22 29.39 -38.78
CA LEU A 2 16.84 28.97 -37.53
C LEU A 2 17.29 27.51 -37.70
N GLY A 3 18.50 27.31 -38.21
CA GLY A 3 19.09 25.99 -38.44
C GLY A 3 19.59 25.41 -37.13
N ILE A 4 18.74 24.64 -36.44
CA ILE A 4 19.22 23.79 -35.34
C ILE A 4 20.22 22.81 -35.98
N PRO A 5 21.48 22.79 -35.52
CA PRO A 5 22.48 21.91 -36.10
C PRO A 5 22.00 20.46 -35.92
N LEU A 6 21.93 19.71 -37.02
CA LEU A 6 21.47 18.32 -37.08
C LEU A 6 21.95 17.43 -35.91
N PRO A 7 23.21 17.49 -35.44
CA PRO A 7 23.66 16.70 -34.29
C PRO A 7 22.95 17.05 -32.96
N MET A 8 22.58 18.32 -32.73
CA MET A 8 21.82 18.72 -31.54
C MET A 8 20.41 18.13 -31.55
N MET A 9 19.78 18.04 -32.72
CA MET A 9 18.43 17.48 -32.84
C MET A 9 18.44 15.97 -32.55
N ILE A 10 19.46 15.25 -33.01
CA ILE A 10 19.66 13.83 -32.71
C ILE A 10 19.88 13.63 -31.20
N LEU A 11 20.71 14.47 -30.57
CA LEU A 11 20.96 14.37 -29.13
C LEU A 11 19.66 14.59 -28.31
N ALA A 12 18.85 15.59 -28.67
CA ALA A 12 17.58 15.86 -28.01
C ALA A 12 16.59 14.70 -28.17
N LEU A 13 16.55 14.07 -29.35
CA LEU A 13 15.72 12.88 -29.60
C LEU A 13 16.14 11.69 -28.74
N ILE A 14 17.45 11.47 -28.58
CA ILE A 14 17.99 10.38 -27.73
C ILE A 14 17.60 10.61 -26.27
N ILE A 15 17.72 11.84 -25.76
CA ILE A 15 17.37 12.17 -24.37
C ILE A 15 15.85 12.02 -24.15
N ALA A 16 15.02 12.50 -25.07
CA ALA A 16 13.57 12.36 -24.98
C ALA A 16 13.14 10.88 -25.02
N ALA A 17 13.77 10.06 -25.87
CA ALA A 17 13.51 8.62 -25.92
C ALA A 17 13.91 7.92 -24.60
N LEU A 18 15.05 8.26 -24.02
CA LEU A 18 15.50 7.72 -22.73
C LEU A 18 14.55 8.09 -21.57
N LEU A 19 14.03 9.32 -21.56
CA LEU A 19 13.03 9.74 -20.58
C LEU A 19 11.70 9.00 -20.81
N GLY A 20 11.27 8.84 -22.06
CA GLY A 20 10.06 8.08 -22.39
C GLY A 20 10.12 6.62 -21.94
N VAL A 21 11.28 5.96 -22.08
CA VAL A 21 11.50 4.59 -21.61
C VAL A 21 11.41 4.51 -20.09
N GLN A 22 11.99 5.46 -19.34
CA GLN A 22 11.91 5.46 -17.88
C GLN A 22 10.46 5.61 -17.37
N LEU A 23 9.66 6.47 -18.02
CA LEU A 23 8.24 6.59 -17.68
C LEU A 23 7.45 5.33 -18.03
N ALA A 24 7.75 4.68 -19.16
CA ALA A 24 7.10 3.43 -19.55
C ALA A 24 7.41 2.30 -18.56
N THR A 25 8.66 2.17 -18.09
CA THR A 25 9.03 1.16 -17.08
C THR A 25 8.36 1.40 -15.73
N ALA A 26 8.17 2.65 -15.32
CA ALA A 26 7.44 2.99 -14.08
C ALA A 26 5.94 2.65 -14.20
N LEU A 27 5.35 2.86 -15.38
CA LEU A 27 3.96 2.46 -15.65
C LEU A 27 3.80 0.94 -15.79
N GLU A 28 4.75 0.24 -16.42
CA GLU A 28 4.76 -1.22 -16.50
C GLU A 28 4.93 -1.85 -15.12
N GLN A 29 5.76 -1.30 -14.24
CA GLN A 29 5.84 -1.75 -12.84
C GLN A 29 4.53 -1.52 -12.08
N SER A 30 3.82 -0.43 -12.38
CA SER A 30 2.49 -0.16 -11.79
C SER A 30 1.38 -1.04 -12.39
N THR A 31 1.51 -1.48 -13.64
CA THR A 31 0.47 -2.22 -14.39
C THR A 31 0.67 -3.73 -14.40
N THR A 32 1.91 -4.21 -14.29
CA THR A 32 2.21 -5.65 -14.16
C THR A 32 1.68 -6.18 -12.82
N SER A 33 1.66 -5.35 -11.78
CA SER A 33 0.94 -5.64 -10.52
C SER A 33 -0.58 -5.70 -10.69
N ALA A 34 -1.15 -5.09 -11.74
CA ALA A 34 -2.59 -5.07 -12.00
C ALA A 34 -3.07 -6.14 -13.01
N SER A 35 -2.17 -6.82 -13.73
CA SER A 35 -2.51 -7.63 -14.92
C SER A 35 -2.72 -9.13 -14.68
N HIS A 36 -2.72 -9.59 -13.43
CA HIS A 36 -3.21 -10.93 -13.07
C HIS A 36 -4.59 -10.86 -12.42
N MET A 37 -5.55 -10.22 -13.12
CA MET A 37 -6.97 -10.42 -12.89
C MET A 37 -7.46 -11.61 -13.73
N THR A 38 -7.28 -12.81 -13.20
CA THR A 38 -8.15 -13.96 -13.51
C THR A 38 -8.89 -14.29 -12.23
N GLY A 39 -10.19 -14.00 -12.25
CA GLY A 39 -11.04 -14.11 -11.07
C GLY A 39 -11.18 -15.53 -10.54
N ALA A 40 -11.30 -15.60 -9.22
CA ALA A 40 -12.09 -16.61 -8.55
C ALA A 40 -13.12 -15.87 -7.69
N SER A 41 -14.39 -16.10 -8.00
CA SER A 41 -15.53 -15.74 -7.16
C SER A 41 -15.58 -16.57 -5.88
N VAL A 42 -16.37 -16.10 -4.91
CA VAL A 42 -16.87 -16.74 -3.67
C VAL A 42 -15.88 -16.75 -2.50
N ASP A 43 -16.23 -16.41 -1.27
CA ASP A 43 -17.50 -16.57 -0.56
C ASP A 43 -17.70 -15.46 0.50
N SER A 44 -18.94 -15.05 0.72
CA SER A 44 -19.33 -14.03 1.71
C SER A 44 -19.35 -14.63 3.12
N GLY A 45 -18.18 -15.04 3.61
CA GLY A 45 -17.92 -15.39 5.01
C GLY A 45 -17.10 -14.27 5.65
N SER A 46 -17.72 -13.51 6.54
CA SER A 46 -17.15 -12.32 7.17
C SER A 46 -15.83 -12.60 7.89
N GLY A 47 -14.72 -12.19 7.27
CA GLY A 47 -13.40 -12.09 7.90
C GLY A 47 -12.39 -13.04 7.27
N THR A 48 -11.20 -12.49 7.00
CA THR A 48 -9.98 -13.28 6.86
C THR A 48 -9.81 -14.18 8.08
N GLY A 49 -9.42 -15.44 7.86
CA GLY A 49 -9.26 -16.42 8.94
C GLY A 49 -8.27 -15.93 10.00
N LYS A 50 -8.38 -16.41 11.24
CA LYS A 50 -7.40 -16.11 12.29
C LYS A 50 -6.37 -17.22 12.44
N ASN A 51 -5.12 -16.87 12.71
CA ASN A 51 -4.08 -17.83 13.03
C ASN A 51 -4.18 -18.32 14.49
N SER A 52 -3.26 -19.19 14.91
CA SER A 52 -3.20 -19.74 16.26
C SER A 52 -2.94 -18.70 17.36
N ALA A 53 -2.38 -17.54 17.01
CA ALA A 53 -2.20 -16.39 17.91
C ALA A 53 -3.44 -15.49 17.98
N GLY A 54 -4.52 -15.81 17.24
CA GLY A 54 -5.73 -15.01 17.18
C GLY A 54 -5.62 -13.77 16.28
N LEU A 55 -4.53 -13.64 15.53
CA LEU A 55 -4.33 -12.55 14.56
C LEU A 55 -5.04 -12.87 13.26
N THR A 56 -5.62 -11.85 12.67
CA THR A 56 -6.27 -11.90 11.36
C THR A 56 -5.23 -12.16 10.26
N VAL A 57 -5.41 -13.21 9.45
CA VAL A 57 -4.48 -13.62 8.39
C VAL A 57 -4.80 -12.88 7.10
N VAL A 58 -3.97 -11.90 6.78
CA VAL A 58 -4.12 -11.05 5.61
C VAL A 58 -3.10 -11.43 4.55
N THR A 59 -3.59 -11.62 3.34
CA THR A 59 -2.78 -11.88 2.15
C THR A 59 -3.10 -10.81 1.11
N GLU A 60 -2.26 -10.62 0.11
CA GLU A 60 -2.56 -9.71 -1.00
C GLU A 60 -3.98 -9.85 -1.58
N PRO A 61 -4.50 -11.07 -1.89
CA PRO A 61 -5.86 -11.21 -2.42
C PRO A 61 -6.96 -10.92 -1.40
N SER A 62 -6.70 -11.06 -0.10
CA SER A 62 -7.70 -10.86 0.95
C SER A 62 -7.66 -9.45 1.57
N LEU A 63 -6.62 -8.68 1.28
CA LEU A 63 -6.39 -7.34 1.81
C LEU A 63 -7.56 -6.40 1.50
N GLY A 64 -8.09 -6.42 0.29
CA GLY A 64 -9.18 -5.52 -0.10
C GLY A 64 -10.42 -5.68 0.80
N THR A 65 -10.82 -6.93 1.01
CA THR A 65 -11.94 -7.28 1.90
C THR A 65 -11.64 -6.90 3.35
N GLU A 66 -10.39 -7.08 3.79
CA GLU A 66 -9.99 -6.74 5.15
C GLU A 66 -10.00 -5.24 5.41
N VAL A 67 -9.48 -4.44 4.47
CA VAL A 67 -9.50 -3.00 4.56
C VAL A 67 -10.94 -2.48 4.51
N GLN A 68 -11.83 -3.04 3.67
CA GLN A 68 -13.27 -2.72 3.70
C GLN A 68 -13.86 -3.01 5.08
N ARG A 69 -13.60 -4.19 5.65
CA ARG A 69 -14.06 -4.56 7.01
C ARG A 69 -13.57 -3.57 8.05
N LEU A 70 -12.30 -3.18 7.98
CA LEU A 70 -11.70 -2.21 8.89
C LEU A 70 -12.33 -0.82 8.74
N VAL A 71 -12.60 -0.36 7.52
CA VAL A 71 -13.30 0.90 7.27
C VAL A 71 -14.72 0.85 7.86
N ASP A 72 -15.42 -0.28 7.74
CA ASP A 72 -16.80 -0.43 8.20
C ASP A 72 -16.95 -0.61 9.71
N THR A 73 -16.04 -1.38 10.32
CA THR A 73 -16.17 -1.88 11.71
C THR A 73 -15.02 -1.48 12.63
N GLY A 74 -13.91 -1.01 12.06
CA GLY A 74 -12.65 -0.84 12.77
C GLY A 74 -12.74 0.20 13.88
N THR A 75 -11.95 -0.02 14.91
CA THR A 75 -11.63 0.96 15.95
C THR A 75 -10.14 1.23 15.88
N ILE A 76 -9.71 2.48 16.06
CA ILE A 76 -8.28 2.80 16.15
C ILE A 76 -7.72 2.04 17.36
N GLN A 77 -6.86 1.05 17.15
CA GLN A 77 -6.21 0.36 18.27
C GLN A 77 -5.15 1.28 18.89
N PRO A 78 -5.16 1.47 20.22
CA PRO A 78 -4.17 2.32 20.89
C PRO A 78 -2.75 1.71 20.86
N MET A 79 -1.79 2.59 20.61
CA MET A 79 -0.40 2.35 20.23
C MET A 79 0.56 2.09 21.39
N THR A 80 0.31 1.11 22.27
CA THR A 80 1.29 0.89 23.37
C THR A 80 2.55 0.14 22.91
N SER A 81 2.50 -0.58 21.80
CA SER A 81 3.59 -1.45 21.32
C SER A 81 4.19 -1.08 19.97
N PHE A 82 3.63 -0.10 19.26
CA PHE A 82 4.05 0.26 17.90
C PHE A 82 4.05 1.77 17.69
N ASP A 83 5.19 2.33 17.27
CA ASP A 83 5.33 3.76 16.98
C ASP A 83 4.93 4.05 15.52
N ALA A 84 3.63 4.18 15.29
CA ALA A 84 3.11 4.46 13.95
C ALA A 84 3.58 5.82 13.42
N ALA A 85 3.86 6.80 14.29
CA ALA A 85 4.25 8.14 13.87
C ALA A 85 5.69 8.14 13.31
N GLN A 86 6.61 7.45 13.98
CA GLN A 86 7.96 7.24 13.48
C GLN A 86 7.94 6.38 12.21
N CYS A 87 7.20 5.25 12.22
CA CYS A 87 7.09 4.38 11.06
C CYS A 87 6.54 5.12 9.83
N GLN A 88 5.50 5.94 10.00
CA GLN A 88 4.92 6.74 8.92
C GLN A 88 5.94 7.68 8.28
N GLN A 89 6.80 8.32 9.08
CA GLN A 89 7.89 9.17 8.59
C GLN A 89 8.94 8.35 7.82
N GLU A 90 9.35 7.21 8.36
CA GLU A 90 10.30 6.29 7.72
C GLU A 90 9.77 5.77 6.38
N GLN A 91 8.47 5.45 6.30
CA GLN A 91 7.81 4.98 5.07
C GLN A 91 7.49 6.10 4.07
N GLY A 92 7.69 7.37 4.43
CA GLY A 92 7.36 8.53 3.59
C GLY A 92 5.85 8.73 3.39
N ILE A 93 5.02 8.21 4.30
CA ILE A 93 3.57 8.35 4.25
C ILE A 93 3.20 9.76 4.71
N THR A 94 2.63 10.56 3.82
CA THR A 94 2.21 11.94 4.12
C THR A 94 0.73 12.06 4.49
N GLU A 95 -0.04 11.01 4.20
CA GLU A 95 -1.47 10.91 4.45
C GLU A 95 -1.74 10.51 5.90
N SER A 96 -2.90 10.88 6.44
CA SER A 96 -3.24 10.51 7.82
C SER A 96 -3.58 9.02 7.93
N ILE A 97 -3.08 8.35 8.97
CA ILE A 97 -3.48 6.98 9.31
C ILE A 97 -4.91 7.03 9.83
N LEU A 98 -5.80 6.29 9.17
CA LEU A 98 -7.22 6.21 9.47
C LEU A 98 -7.48 5.06 10.44
N ILE A 99 -6.91 3.90 10.14
CA ILE A 99 -7.08 2.66 10.89
C ILE A 99 -5.76 1.91 10.88
N MET A 100 -5.49 1.21 11.97
CA MET A 100 -4.35 0.33 12.10
C MET A 100 -4.75 -0.94 12.83
N GLU A 101 -4.29 -2.09 12.36
CA GLU A 101 -4.55 -3.40 12.96
C GLU A 101 -3.30 -4.28 12.90
N GLU A 102 -3.04 -5.02 13.98
CA GLU A 102 -2.03 -6.07 13.98
C GLU A 102 -2.58 -7.29 13.23
N VAL A 103 -1.85 -7.74 12.22
CA VAL A 103 -2.25 -8.81 11.31
C VAL A 103 -1.13 -9.83 11.17
N SER A 104 -1.50 -11.01 10.68
CA SER A 104 -0.56 -12.02 10.22
C SER A 104 -0.52 -11.94 8.69
N TRP A 105 0.63 -11.57 8.13
CA TRP A 105 0.83 -11.32 6.71
C TRP A 105 1.32 -12.57 5.97
N GLY A 106 0.64 -12.86 4.85
CA GLY A 106 1.03 -13.89 3.91
C GLY A 106 0.79 -15.32 4.40
N GLY A 107 1.23 -16.30 3.61
CA GLY A 107 1.14 -17.73 3.97
C GLY A 107 2.22 -18.21 4.95
N GLU A 108 3.16 -17.34 5.31
CA GLU A 108 4.24 -17.59 6.27
C GLU A 108 3.88 -17.10 7.69
N ASP A 109 2.65 -16.61 7.88
CA ASP A 109 2.13 -16.08 9.14
C ASP A 109 3.00 -14.98 9.77
N THR A 110 3.64 -14.14 8.96
CA THR A 110 4.53 -13.08 9.46
C THR A 110 3.74 -12.01 10.19
N THR A 111 4.00 -11.79 11.48
CA THR A 111 3.34 -10.69 12.21
C THR A 111 3.70 -9.35 11.57
N GLY A 112 2.69 -8.50 11.36
CA GLY A 112 2.86 -7.16 10.83
C GLY A 112 1.73 -6.24 11.24
N TRP A 113 1.91 -4.95 10.95
CA TRP A 113 0.91 -3.92 11.14
C TRP A 113 0.33 -3.51 9.80
N LEU A 114 -0.98 -3.63 9.65
CA LEU A 114 -1.73 -3.08 8.54
C LEU A 114 -2.08 -1.63 8.85
N LEU A 115 -1.47 -0.71 8.10
CA LEU A 115 -1.72 0.73 8.13
C LEU A 115 -2.66 1.10 6.99
N VAL A 116 -3.83 1.61 7.32
CA VAL A 116 -4.77 2.18 6.35
C VAL A 116 -4.69 3.69 6.43
N HIS A 117 -4.35 4.34 5.32
CA HIS A 117 -4.15 5.78 5.26
C HIS A 117 -4.77 6.39 4.00
N GLY A 118 -5.11 7.67 4.09
CA GLY A 118 -5.72 8.39 2.97
C GLY A 118 -5.96 9.87 3.24
N PRO A 119 -6.41 10.61 2.21
CA PRO A 119 -6.61 12.05 2.29
C PRO A 119 -7.93 12.45 2.97
N VAL A 120 -8.82 11.49 3.19
CA VAL A 120 -10.18 11.69 3.73
C VAL A 120 -10.37 10.84 4.97
N ASP A 121 -11.18 11.31 5.91
CA ASP A 121 -11.52 10.57 7.12
C ASP A 121 -12.37 9.31 6.80
N ARG A 122 -12.43 8.41 7.79
CA ARG A 122 -13.13 7.13 7.66
C ARG A 122 -14.62 7.32 7.39
N GLU A 123 -15.28 8.26 8.06
CA GLU A 123 -16.72 8.50 7.89
C GLU A 123 -17.05 8.96 6.46
N THR A 124 -16.20 9.83 5.89
CA THR A 124 -16.29 10.24 4.49
C THR A 124 -16.08 9.08 3.52
N LEU A 125 -15.10 8.21 3.78
CA LEU A 125 -14.84 7.02 2.97
C LEU A 125 -15.98 6.01 3.00
N ARG A 126 -16.56 5.78 4.18
CA ARG A 126 -17.71 4.89 4.35
C ARG A 126 -18.92 5.35 3.55
N ALA A 127 -19.17 6.67 3.52
CA ALA A 127 -20.34 7.23 2.85
C ALA A 127 -20.21 7.28 1.33
N ASN A 128 -19.01 7.51 0.80
CA ASN A 128 -18.82 7.80 -0.63
C ASN A 128 -18.02 6.71 -1.38
N GLY A 129 -17.38 5.80 -0.66
CA GLY A 129 -16.33 4.96 -1.21
C GLY A 129 -15.11 5.78 -1.64
N GLY A 130 -14.13 5.13 -2.24
CA GLY A 130 -12.94 5.79 -2.75
C GLY A 130 -11.75 4.87 -2.91
N ILE A 131 -10.63 5.44 -3.33
CA ILE A 131 -9.34 4.76 -3.34
C ILE A 131 -8.57 5.23 -2.12
N ILE A 132 -8.09 4.28 -1.32
CA ILE A 132 -7.24 4.53 -0.16
C ILE A 132 -5.95 3.75 -0.30
N SER A 133 -4.96 4.16 0.47
CA SER A 133 -3.68 3.51 0.52
C SER A 133 -3.64 2.55 1.72
N ALA A 134 -3.06 1.39 1.50
CA ALA A 134 -2.79 0.41 2.54
C ALA A 134 -1.31 0.05 2.49
N THR A 135 -0.71 -0.07 3.67
CA THR A 135 0.69 -0.42 3.82
C THR A 135 0.80 -1.45 4.94
N VAL A 136 1.51 -2.55 4.69
CA VAL A 136 1.80 -3.58 5.69
C VAL A 136 3.28 -3.50 6.04
N VAL A 137 3.58 -3.35 7.33
CA VAL A 137 4.94 -3.20 7.85
C VAL A 137 5.25 -4.21 8.94
N LEU A 138 6.53 -4.49 9.14
CA LEU A 138 7.03 -5.29 10.25
C LEU A 138 6.84 -4.54 11.58
N PRO A 139 6.75 -5.28 12.71
CA PRO A 139 6.67 -4.68 14.05
C PRO A 139 7.91 -3.84 14.43
N THR A 140 9.02 -4.00 13.71
CA THR A 140 10.25 -3.23 13.86
C THR A 140 10.20 -1.83 13.25
N CYS A 141 9.20 -1.54 12.40
CA CYS A 141 9.04 -0.21 11.83
C CYS A 141 8.86 0.84 12.94
N GLY A 142 9.52 1.99 12.82
CA GLY A 142 9.47 3.06 13.82
C GLY A 142 10.32 2.79 15.07
N THR A 143 11.09 1.70 15.12
CA THR A 143 12.03 1.46 16.24
C THR A 143 13.43 2.02 15.98
N GLY A 144 13.71 2.47 14.76
CA GLY A 144 15.06 2.88 14.34
C GLY A 144 16.07 1.73 14.34
N ALA A 145 15.61 0.47 14.40
CA ALA A 145 16.50 -0.69 14.42
C ALA A 145 17.21 -0.94 13.08
N HIS A 146 16.77 -0.30 12.00
CA HIS A 146 17.28 -0.53 10.64
C HIS A 146 17.86 0.80 10.11
N ASP A 147 19.16 1.00 10.33
CA ASP A 147 19.90 2.24 10.03
C ASP A 147 20.10 2.50 8.51
N GLU A 148 19.94 1.48 7.65
CA GLU A 148 20.42 1.54 6.26
C GLU A 148 19.31 1.67 5.19
N ASP A 149 18.09 1.19 5.45
CA ASP A 149 16.95 1.34 4.51
C ASP A 149 15.58 1.16 5.21
N PRO A 150 14.80 2.24 5.41
CA PRO A 150 13.47 2.15 6.00
C PRO A 150 12.48 1.34 5.14
N GLY A 151 12.80 1.07 3.87
CA GLY A 151 12.00 0.20 3.01
C GLY A 151 12.03 -1.27 3.42
N GLN A 152 12.98 -1.72 4.24
CA GLN A 152 13.08 -3.12 4.67
C GLN A 152 11.96 -3.54 5.63
N ASP A 153 11.42 -2.60 6.40
CA ASP A 153 10.30 -2.86 7.28
C ASP A 153 8.97 -2.98 6.53
N ARG A 154 8.93 -2.65 5.23
CA ARG A 154 7.70 -2.72 4.43
C ARG A 154 7.53 -4.09 3.79
N LEU A 155 6.51 -4.81 4.23
CA LEU A 155 6.10 -6.08 3.66
C LEU A 155 5.28 -5.88 2.38
N TRP A 156 4.44 -4.85 2.36
CA TRP A 156 3.58 -4.55 1.21
C TRP A 156 3.12 -3.08 1.22
N ALA A 157 2.90 -2.49 0.06
CA ALA A 157 2.20 -1.21 -0.07
C ALA A 157 1.44 -1.14 -1.39
N GLY A 158 0.25 -0.53 -1.34
CA GLY A 158 -0.58 -0.38 -2.52
C GLY A 158 -1.87 0.36 -2.23
N HIS A 159 -2.75 0.36 -3.22
CA HIS A 159 -4.03 1.04 -3.16
C HIS A 159 -5.16 0.02 -3.14
N VAL A 160 -6.20 0.33 -2.36
CA VAL A 160 -7.40 -0.49 -2.22
C VAL A 160 -8.62 0.37 -2.57
N MET A 161 -9.51 -0.19 -3.36
CA MET A 161 -10.80 0.41 -3.65
C MET A 161 -11.82 0.03 -2.58
N ILE A 162 -12.49 1.02 -2.03
CA ILE A 162 -13.52 0.90 -1.01
C ILE A 162 -14.86 1.28 -1.62
N GLY A 163 -15.85 0.42 -1.42
CA GLY A 163 -17.22 0.67 -1.82
C GLY A 163 -17.94 1.57 -0.82
N PRO A 164 -18.90 2.40 -1.27
CA PRO A 164 -19.83 3.05 -0.36
C PRO A 164 -20.72 2.00 0.32
N LEU A 165 -21.11 2.26 1.56
CA LEU A 165 -22.10 1.48 2.32
C LEU A 165 -23.54 1.76 1.86
#